data_AF-A0A949LQ33-F1
#
_entry.id   AF-A0A949LQ33-F1
#
_cell.length_a   1.000
_cell.length_b   1.000
_cell.length_c   1.000
_cell.angle_alpha   90.00
_cell.angle_beta   90.00
_cell.angle_gamma   90.00
#
_symmetry.space_group_name_H-M   'P 1'
#
loop_
_entity.id
_entity.type
_entity.pdbx_description
1 polymer ?
#
loop_
_entity_poly.entity_id
_entity_poly.type
_entity_poly.pdbx_seq_one_letter_code
_entity_poly.pdbx_strand_id
1 'polypeptide(L)'
;MESGKRIAFDYGEIRIGVAVSDQEAILAAPLTTLKNDPVTLQRELAELFYDIAPIYVYIGLPIHLSGNSSASSEKVRFFGEMLRDNFGLQI
;
A
#
# COMPACT_ATOMS: atom_id res chain seq x y z
N MET A 1 5.84 19.10 4.44
CA MET A 1 5.98 17.68 4.04
C MET A 1 7.03 17.61 2.94
N GLU A 2 7.75 16.50 2.83
CA GLU A 2 8.70 16.27 1.74
C GLU A 2 7.97 16.15 0.39
N SER A 3 8.48 16.77 -0.67
CA SER A 3 7.89 16.69 -2.02
C SER A 3 8.16 15.31 -2.64
N GLY A 4 7.15 14.72 -3.28
CA GLY A 4 7.21 13.40 -3.89
C GLY A 4 5.86 12.68 -3.84
N LYS A 5 5.65 11.75 -4.76
CA LYS A 5 4.39 10.99 -4.81
C LYS A 5 4.30 10.03 -3.64
N ARG A 6 3.07 9.78 -3.19
CA ARG A 6 2.74 8.81 -2.15
C ARG A 6 1.78 7.82 -2.73
N ILE A 7 1.89 6.57 -2.34
CA ILE A 7 0.98 5.52 -2.78
C ILE A 7 0.22 4.97 -1.57
N ALA A 8 -1.05 4.67 -1.74
CA ALA A 8 -1.88 4.10 -0.69
C ALA A 8 -2.48 2.78 -1.16
N PHE A 9 -2.51 1.79 -0.26
CA PHE A 9 -3.08 0.48 -0.48
C PHE A 9 -4.27 0.24 0.43
N ASP A 10 -5.40 -0.13 -0.17
CA ASP A 10 -6.54 -0.71 0.53
C ASP A 10 -6.47 -2.23 0.42
N TYR A 11 -5.96 -2.88 1.47
CA TYR A 11 -5.65 -4.30 1.45
C TYR A 11 -6.91 -5.16 1.63
N GLY A 12 -7.19 -6.02 0.66
CA GLY A 12 -8.18 -7.08 0.75
C GLY A 12 -7.60 -8.43 0.39
N GLU A 13 -8.19 -9.51 0.90
CA GLU A 13 -7.68 -10.88 0.70
C GLU A 13 -7.77 -11.37 -0.76
N ILE A 14 -8.60 -10.71 -1.58
CA ILE A 14 -8.77 -11.06 -3.00
C ILE A 14 -8.16 -9.97 -3.91
N ARG A 15 -8.31 -8.70 -3.52
CA ARG A 15 -7.91 -7.53 -4.30
C ARG A 15 -7.34 -6.46 -3.40
N ILE A 16 -6.37 -5.71 -3.91
CA ILE A 16 -5.77 -4.58 -3.23
C ILE A 16 -6.03 -3.33 -4.06
N GLY A 17 -6.80 -2.38 -3.52
CA GLY A 17 -7.01 -1.08 -4.16
C GLY A 17 -5.75 -0.23 -4.06
N VAL A 18 -5.42 0.51 -5.12
CA VAL A 18 -4.24 1.38 -5.15
C VAL A 18 -4.65 2.80 -5.50
N ALA A 19 -4.19 3.77 -4.71
CA ALA A 19 -4.29 5.19 -5.00
C ALA A 19 -2.91 5.85 -4.98
N VAL A 20 -2.73 6.94 -5.72
CA VAL A 20 -1.49 7.71 -5.76
C VAL A 20 -1.78 9.20 -5.58
N SER A 21 -0.89 9.90 -4.89
CA SER A 21 -0.96 11.36 -4.77
C SER A 21 -0.28 12.07 -5.93
N ASP A 22 -0.59 13.35 -6.11
CA ASP A 22 0.28 14.27 -6.82
C ASP A 22 1.59 14.52 -6.04
N GLN A 23 2.52 15.24 -6.67
CA GLN A 23 3.88 15.46 -6.13
C GLN A 23 3.88 16.28 -4.84
N GLU A 24 2.90 17.17 -4.67
CA GLU A 24 2.74 18.01 -3.48
C GLU A 24 1.84 17.36 -2.41
N ALA A 25 1.30 16.17 -2.68
CA ALA A 25 0.39 15.43 -1.81
C ALA A 25 -0.89 16.20 -1.42
N ILE A 26 -1.41 17.00 -2.35
CA ILE A 26 -2.65 17.75 -2.21
C ILE A 26 -3.83 16.91 -2.72
N LEU A 27 -3.64 16.21 -3.84
CA LEU A 27 -4.68 15.42 -4.49
C LEU A 27 -4.30 13.95 -4.49
N ALA A 28 -5.26 13.08 -4.18
CA ALA A 28 -5.14 11.63 -4.34
C ALA A 28 -6.14 11.15 -5.40
N ALA A 29 -5.70 10.22 -6.25
CA ALA A 29 -6.52 9.64 -7.29
C ALA A 29 -6.41 8.10 -7.26
N PRO A 30 -7.49 7.38 -7.63
CA PRO A 30 -7.41 5.94 -7.84
C PRO A 30 -6.43 5.66 -8.99
N LEU A 31 -5.56 4.67 -8.79
CA LEU A 31 -4.56 4.29 -9.79
C LEU A 31 -4.91 2.96 -10.45
N THR A 32 -5.08 1.90 -9.67
CA THR A 32 -5.39 0.56 -10.18
C THR A 32 -5.93 -0.35 -9.06
N THR A 33 -6.20 -1.61 -9.38
CA THR A 33 -6.50 -2.66 -8.40
C THR A 33 -5.64 -3.87 -8.72
N LEU A 34 -4.86 -4.33 -7.74
CA LEU A 34 -4.03 -5.53 -7.87
C LEU A 34 -4.82 -6.75 -7.41
N LYS A 35 -4.49 -7.92 -7.97
CA LYS A 35 -4.95 -9.20 -7.42
C LYS A 35 -4.05 -9.54 -6.24
N ASN A 36 -4.63 -9.94 -5.10
CA ASN A 36 -3.84 -10.40 -3.96
C ASN A 36 -3.42 -11.87 -4.17
N ASP A 37 -2.57 -12.08 -5.17
CA ASP A 37 -2.09 -13.38 -5.61
C ASP A 37 -0.60 -13.53 -5.28
N PRO A 38 -0.20 -14.48 -4.42
CA PRO A 38 1.20 -14.63 -4.01
C PRO A 38 2.20 -14.86 -5.15
N VAL A 39 1.72 -15.32 -6.32
CA VAL A 39 2.60 -15.60 -7.48
C VAL A 39 2.87 -14.32 -8.27
N THR A 40 1.89 -13.42 -8.42
CA THR A 40 2.04 -12.24 -9.29
C THR A 40 2.24 -10.93 -8.53
N LEU A 41 1.76 -10.83 -7.28
CA LEU A 41 1.69 -9.57 -6.54
C LEU A 41 3.06 -8.90 -6.37
N GLN A 42 4.11 -9.66 -6.07
CA GLN A 42 5.45 -9.10 -5.86
C GLN A 42 6.00 -8.44 -7.13
N ARG A 43 5.78 -9.04 -8.30
CA ARG A 43 6.19 -8.47 -9.59
C ARG A 43 5.39 -7.22 -9.91
N GLU A 44 4.07 -7.27 -9.74
CA GLU A 44 3.18 -6.13 -10.00
C GLU A 44 3.54 -4.93 -9.12
N LEU A 45 3.86 -5.15 -7.83
CA LEU A 45 4.33 -4.10 -6.92
C LEU A 45 5.69 -3.53 -7.35
N ALA A 46 6.62 -4.37 -7.80
CA ALA A 46 7.93 -3.92 -8.27
C ALA A 46 7.81 -3.00 -9.50
N GLU A 47 6.99 -3.39 -10.47
CA GLU A 47 6.67 -2.57 -11.66
C GLU A 47 6.03 -1.24 -11.24
N LEU A 48 5.04 -1.30 -10.35
CA LEU A 48 4.33 -0.13 -9.85
C LEU A 48 5.24 0.87 -9.12
N PHE A 49 6.14 0.38 -8.26
CA PHE A 49 7.07 1.25 -7.54
C PHE A 49 8.19 1.78 -8.42
N TYR A 50 8.62 1.03 -9.43
CA TYR A 50 9.56 1.52 -10.43
C TYR A 50 8.98 2.71 -11.20
N ASP A 51 7.73 2.61 -11.65
CA ASP A 51 7.07 3.65 -12.45
C ASP A 51 6.71 4.91 -11.63
N ILE A 52 6.28 4.73 -10.38
CA ILE A 52 5.79 5.85 -9.55
C ILE A 52 6.93 6.50 -8.75
N ALA A 53 7.91 5.71 -8.33
CA ALA A 53 8.95 6.09 -7.37
C ALA A 53 8.38 6.84 -6.14
N PRO A 54 7.47 6.21 -5.36
CA PRO A 54 6.85 6.87 -4.21
C PRO A 54 7.84 7.05 -3.06
N ILE A 55 7.72 8.17 -2.35
CA ILE A 55 8.53 8.46 -1.15
C ILE A 55 7.91 7.92 0.13
N TYR A 56 6.59 7.71 0.15
CA TYR A 56 5.88 7.03 1.24
C TYR A 56 4.82 6.09 0.68
N VAL A 57 4.58 5.01 1.43
CA VAL A 57 3.46 4.10 1.25
C VAL A 57 2.52 4.23 2.45
N TYR A 58 1.21 4.23 2.20
CA TYR A 58 0.20 4.14 3.24
C TYR A 58 -0.60 2.85 3.05
N ILE A 59 -1.02 2.23 4.14
CA ILE A 59 -1.86 1.03 4.09
C ILE A 59 -3.01 1.22 5.07
N GLY A 60 -4.24 1.02 4.59
CA GLY A 60 -5.41 1.08 5.46
C GLY A 60 -5.33 0.01 6.55
N LEU A 61 -5.29 0.42 7.82
CA LEU A 61 -5.29 -0.50 8.97
C LEU A 61 -6.72 -0.68 9.49
N PRO A 62 -7.38 -1.81 9.21
CA PRO A 62 -8.71 -2.06 9.75
C PRO A 62 -8.61 -2.22 11.25
N ILE A 63 -9.47 -1.54 11.98
CA ILE A 63 -9.61 -1.64 13.44
C ILE A 63 -11.08 -1.85 13.78
N HIS A 64 -11.36 -2.60 14.85
CA HIS A 64 -12.73 -2.66 15.37
C HIS A 64 -13.14 -1.28 15.92
N LEU A 65 -14.45 -1.02 15.99
CA LEU A 65 -14.98 0.20 16.63
C LEU A 65 -14.58 0.33 18.10
N SER A 66 -14.23 -0.79 18.76
CA SER A 66 -13.64 -0.81 20.10
C SER A 66 -12.18 -0.36 20.16
N GLY A 67 -11.53 -0.15 19.01
CA GLY A 67 -10.10 0.16 18.88
C GLY A 67 -9.18 -1.07 18.85
N ASN A 68 -9.71 -2.27 19.11
CA ASN A 68 -8.90 -3.51 19.11
C ASN A 68 -8.54 -3.94 17.68
N SER A 69 -7.38 -4.57 17.54
CA SER A 69 -6.96 -5.22 16.29
C SER A 69 -7.81 -6.46 15.97
N SER A 70 -7.89 -6.78 14.69
CA SER A 70 -8.53 -7.97 14.15
C SER A 70 -7.48 -8.85 13.45
N ALA A 71 -7.85 -10.08 13.09
CA ALA A 71 -7.01 -10.92 12.22
C ALA A 71 -6.68 -10.24 10.87
N SER A 72 -7.57 -9.36 10.38
CA SER A 72 -7.32 -8.57 9.17
C SER A 72 -6.21 -7.53 9.41
N SER A 73 -6.14 -6.95 10.61
CA SER A 73 -5.08 -6.00 10.99
C SER A 73 -3.71 -6.67 10.99
N GLU A 74 -3.61 -7.93 11.42
CA GLU A 74 -2.36 -8.70 11.38
C GLU A 74 -1.90 -8.95 9.94
N LYS A 75 -2.81 -9.33 9.03
CA LYS A 75 -2.50 -9.50 7.60
C LYS A 75 -1.99 -8.20 6.97
N VAL A 76 -2.60 -7.06 7.32
CA VAL A 76 -2.16 -5.73 6.86
C VAL A 76 -0.76 -5.40 7.37
N ARG A 77 -0.45 -5.71 8.63
CA ARG A 77 0.90 -5.50 9.19
C ARG A 77 1.94 -6.35 8.48
N PHE A 78 1.64 -7.63 8.24
CA PHE A 78 2.53 -8.51 7.48
C PHE A 78 2.75 -8.02 6.05
N PHE A 79 1.70 -7.52 5.39
CA PHE A 79 1.83 -6.90 4.07
C PHE A 79 2.76 -5.68 4.12
N GLY A 80 2.62 -4.82 5.13
CA GLY A 80 3.55 -3.71 5.36
C GLY A 80 4.99 -4.15 5.60
N GLU A 81 5.23 -5.15 6.46
CA GLU A 81 6.57 -5.70 6.69
C GLU A 81 7.20 -6.24 5.41
N MET A 82 6.44 -7.02 4.63
CA MET A 82 6.88 -7.52 3.32
C MET A 82 7.28 -6.39 2.38
N LEU A 83 6.50 -5.30 2.33
CA LEU A 83 6.83 -4.14 1.49
C LEU A 83 8.11 -3.44 1.97
N ARG A 84 8.30 -3.31 3.29
CA ARG A 84 9.50 -2.70 3.87
C ARG A 84 10.74 -3.53 3.56
N ASP A 85 10.66 -4.84 3.76
CA ASP A 85 11.79 -5.76 3.60
C ASP A 85 12.22 -5.91 2.14
N ASN A 86 11.26 -5.94 1.22
CA ASN A 86 11.54 -6.17 -0.20
C ASN A 86 11.85 -4.90 -1.00
N PHE A 87 11.34 -3.73 -0.56
CA PHE A 87 11.46 -2.48 -1.33
C PHE A 87 12.11 -1.32 -0.57
N GLY A 88 12.37 -1.45 0.74
CA GLY A 88 13.02 -0.40 1.54
C GLY A 88 12.18 0.87 1.72
N LEU A 89 10.86 0.78 1.53
CA LEU A 89 9.95 1.92 1.55
C LEU A 89 9.54 2.29 2.98
N GLN A 90 9.25 3.58 3.17
CA GLN A 90 8.65 4.09 4.41
C GLN A 90 7.13 3.85 4.38
N ILE A 91 6.63 3.17 5.42
CA ILE A 91 5.24 2.71 5.58
C ILE A 91 4.74 3.12 6.95
#